data_AF-A0A924YJ04-F1
#
_entry.id   AF-A0A924YJ04-F1
#
_cell.length_a   1.000
_cell.length_b   1.000
_cell.length_c   1.000
_cell.angle_alpha   90.00
_cell.angle_beta   90.00
_cell.angle_gamma   90.00
#
_symmetry.space_group_name_H-M   'P 1'
#
loop_
_entity.id
_entity.type
_entity.pdbx_description
1 polymer ?
#
loop_
_entity_poly.entity_id
_entity_poly.type
_entity_poly.pdbx_seq_one_letter_code
_entity_poly.pdbx_strand_id
1 'polypeptide(L)'
;MWEPRISHEQAKSEMEYQMKNWYYYLWLCGDHICEQHIHNLDVANWVKQGHPVMARGMGGRQVRVDKKYGEIYDHFAVEYQYADGSWLFSQCRHQPNVWNSVTEYAHGTKGNCDVSGHSITAGGEKWSFRRDKSVKRFFPYQVEHDDLFAAIRNNTPYNEGENGANSSLTAVLGRMVVYSGKEISWEQALNSDLDTMPKNLSWDSEPPTKPNSNGEYQIPTPGITKAV
;
A
#
# COMPACT_ATOMS: atom_id res chain seq x y z
N MET A 1 -11.37 -7.15 -2.95
CA MET A 1 -11.29 -8.61 -3.14
C MET A 1 -11.47 -9.27 -1.80
N TRP A 2 -12.50 -10.11 -1.63
CA TRP A 2 -12.75 -10.79 -0.35
C TRP A 2 -12.54 -12.29 -0.44
N GLU A 3 -13.08 -12.93 -1.48
CA GLU A 3 -12.95 -14.37 -1.69
C GLU A 3 -11.92 -14.68 -2.79
N PRO A 4 -11.19 -15.80 -2.70
CA PRO A 4 -10.48 -16.37 -3.84
C PRO A 4 -11.42 -16.58 -5.03
N ARG A 5 -10.92 -16.32 -6.24
CA ARG A 5 -11.66 -16.49 -7.50
C ARG A 5 -11.82 -17.95 -7.87
N ILE A 6 -10.85 -18.79 -7.52
CA ILE A 6 -10.86 -20.23 -7.76
C ILE A 6 -10.40 -20.99 -6.51
N SER A 7 -10.80 -22.25 -6.38
CA SER A 7 -10.27 -23.19 -5.38
C SER A 7 -9.01 -23.91 -5.89
N HIS A 8 -8.29 -24.59 -4.99
CA HIS A 8 -7.11 -25.38 -5.36
C HIS A 8 -7.44 -26.51 -6.33
N GLU A 9 -8.60 -27.16 -6.19
CA GLU A 9 -9.04 -28.25 -7.06
C GLU A 9 -9.35 -27.78 -8.50
N GLN A 10 -9.63 -26.49 -8.66
CA GLN A 10 -9.87 -25.86 -9.97
C GLN A 10 -8.58 -25.42 -10.67
N ALA A 11 -7.47 -25.32 -9.94
CA ALA A 11 -6.17 -24.93 -10.47
C ALA A 11 -5.40 -26.16 -10.96
N LYS A 12 -4.63 -26.03 -12.04
CA LYS A 12 -3.76 -27.10 -12.55
C LYS A 12 -2.44 -27.20 -11.78
N SER A 13 -2.01 -26.10 -11.17
CA SER A 13 -0.80 -26.00 -10.38
C SER A 13 -0.96 -24.94 -9.29
N GLU A 14 -0.07 -24.96 -8.30
CA GLU A 14 0.00 -23.94 -7.26
C GLU A 14 0.29 -22.55 -7.86
N MET A 15 1.14 -22.47 -8.88
CA MET A 15 1.39 -21.23 -9.62
C MET A 15 0.10 -20.67 -10.25
N GLU A 16 -0.71 -21.50 -10.91
CA GLU A 16 -1.99 -21.05 -11.48
C GLU A 16 -2.97 -20.59 -10.39
N TYR A 17 -3.02 -21.31 -9.27
CA TYR A 17 -3.84 -20.95 -8.12
C TYR A 17 -3.47 -19.55 -7.61
N GLN A 18 -2.19 -19.32 -7.33
CA GLN A 18 -1.72 -18.04 -6.81
C GLN A 18 -1.93 -16.90 -7.80
N MET A 19 -1.63 -17.09 -9.09
CA MET A 19 -1.84 -16.06 -10.12
C MET A 19 -3.31 -15.65 -10.25
N LYS A 20 -4.24 -16.61 -10.18
CA LYS A 20 -5.69 -16.31 -10.24
C LYS A 20 -6.24 -15.73 -8.94
N ASN A 21 -5.57 -15.98 -7.82
CA ASN A 21 -5.88 -15.49 -6.49
C ASN A 21 -4.83 -14.48 -5.96
N TRP A 22 -4.21 -13.74 -6.89
CA TRP A 22 -2.98 -12.96 -6.70
C TRP A 22 -2.97 -12.06 -5.46
N TYR A 23 -4.13 -11.53 -5.12
CA TYR A 23 -4.32 -10.58 -4.03
C TYR A 23 -3.84 -11.12 -2.67
N TYR A 24 -3.86 -12.43 -2.45
CA TYR A 24 -3.50 -13.01 -1.15
C TYR A 24 -2.02 -13.38 -1.00
N TYR A 25 -1.17 -13.05 -1.97
CA TYR A 25 0.22 -13.49 -2.03
C TYR A 25 1.19 -12.32 -2.04
N LEU A 26 2.24 -12.42 -1.24
CA LEU A 26 3.21 -11.34 -1.07
C LEU A 26 3.93 -10.98 -2.37
N TRP A 27 4.31 -11.99 -3.14
CA TRP A 27 5.08 -11.80 -4.38
C TRP A 27 4.27 -11.20 -5.53
N LEU A 28 2.93 -11.21 -5.44
CA LEU A 28 2.05 -10.66 -6.46
C LEU A 28 1.41 -9.34 -6.04
N CYS A 29 0.83 -9.31 -4.84
CA CYS A 29 0.08 -8.18 -4.32
C CYS A 29 0.94 -7.25 -3.47
N GLY A 30 1.97 -7.81 -2.82
CA GLY A 30 2.73 -7.09 -1.81
C GLY A 30 1.95 -6.86 -0.50
N ASP A 31 0.82 -7.52 -0.30
CA ASP A 31 -0.20 -7.21 0.73
C ASP A 31 -0.99 -5.92 0.41
N HIS A 32 -2.15 -5.76 1.04
CA HIS A 32 -3.08 -4.66 0.81
C HIS A 32 -2.50 -3.28 1.16
N ILE A 33 -1.44 -3.23 1.98
CA ILE A 33 -0.70 -2.00 2.22
C ILE A 33 0.02 -1.51 0.94
N CYS A 34 0.55 -2.43 0.13
CA CYS A 34 1.21 -2.10 -1.14
C CYS A 34 0.22 -1.92 -2.29
N GLU A 35 -0.88 -2.68 -2.32
CA GLU A 35 -1.84 -2.60 -3.44
C GLU A 35 -2.87 -1.47 -3.30
N GLN A 36 -3.27 -1.12 -2.07
CA GLN A 36 -4.41 -0.21 -1.85
C GLN A 36 -4.02 0.97 -0.98
N HIS A 37 -3.37 0.70 0.14
CA HIS A 37 -3.03 1.76 1.08
C HIS A 37 -1.93 2.69 0.55
N ILE A 38 -1.18 2.25 -0.46
CA ILE A 38 -0.19 3.05 -1.18
C ILE A 38 -0.77 4.40 -1.64
N HIS A 39 -2.04 4.47 -2.03
CA HIS A 39 -2.66 5.72 -2.46
C HIS A 39 -2.69 6.77 -1.35
N ASN A 40 -3.05 6.38 -0.12
CA ASN A 40 -3.05 7.30 1.01
C ASN A 40 -1.61 7.67 1.45
N LEU A 41 -0.68 6.72 1.32
CA LEU A 41 0.74 6.96 1.59
C LEU A 41 1.36 7.93 0.56
N ASP A 42 0.95 7.85 -0.71
CA ASP A 42 1.35 8.77 -1.77
C ASP A 42 0.87 10.20 -1.48
N VAL A 43 -0.40 10.36 -1.08
CA VAL A 43 -0.93 11.66 -0.64
C VAL A 43 -0.13 12.21 0.53
N ALA A 44 0.23 11.37 1.50
CA ALA A 44 1.05 11.81 2.62
C ALA A 44 2.46 12.23 2.18
N ASN A 45 3.12 11.43 1.34
CA ASN A 45 4.42 11.77 0.74
C ASN A 45 4.34 13.11 -0.01
N TRP A 46 3.26 13.33 -0.78
CA TRP A 46 3.00 14.59 -1.48
C TRP A 46 2.83 15.76 -0.51
N VAL A 47 2.04 15.63 0.55
CA VAL A 47 1.92 16.68 1.59
C VAL A 47 3.28 17.00 2.21
N LYS A 48 4.11 15.97 2.41
CA LYS A 48 5.44 16.09 3.00
C LYS A 48 6.52 16.53 2.01
N GLN A 49 6.22 16.53 0.71
CA GLN A 49 7.17 16.78 -0.38
C GLN A 49 8.42 15.87 -0.26
N GLY A 50 8.21 14.60 0.09
CA GLY A 50 9.28 13.63 0.31
C GLY A 50 8.76 12.31 0.87
N HIS A 51 9.70 11.44 1.24
CA HIS A 51 9.41 10.13 1.82
C HIS A 51 9.85 10.08 3.30
N PRO A 52 9.39 9.08 4.09
CA PRO A 52 9.85 8.92 5.45
C PRO A 52 11.32 8.51 5.53
N VAL A 53 11.96 8.80 6.67
CA VAL A 53 13.33 8.39 6.98
C VAL A 53 13.38 7.06 7.74
N MET A 54 12.29 6.71 8.44
CA MET A 54 12.12 5.43 9.13
C MET A 54 10.63 5.12 9.33
N ALA A 55 10.34 3.87 9.69
CA ALA A 55 9.02 3.48 10.16
C ALA A 55 9.09 2.41 11.26
N ARG A 56 7.97 2.27 11.98
CA ARG A 56 7.69 1.18 12.92
C ARG A 56 6.19 0.93 12.98
N GLY A 57 5.77 -0.25 13.42
CA GLY A 57 4.33 -0.51 13.48
C GLY A 57 3.97 -1.89 13.98
N MET A 58 2.67 -2.15 13.91
CA MET A 58 2.05 -3.42 14.28
C MET A 58 0.90 -3.74 13.32
N GLY A 59 0.49 -5.00 13.29
CA GLY A 59 -0.59 -5.46 12.43
C GLY A 59 -0.75 -6.96 12.54
N GLY A 60 -1.63 -7.52 11.72
CA GLY A 60 -1.89 -8.94 11.73
C GLY A 60 -3.01 -9.33 10.79
N ARG A 61 -3.49 -10.55 10.98
CA ARG A 61 -4.74 -11.02 10.41
C ARG A 61 -5.65 -11.57 11.50
N GLN A 62 -6.92 -11.23 11.46
CA GLN A 62 -7.93 -11.67 12.42
C GLN A 62 -9.08 -12.43 11.76
N VAL A 63 -9.46 -12.08 10.53
CA VAL A 63 -10.66 -12.59 9.85
C VAL A 63 -10.34 -13.38 8.58
N ARG A 64 -9.15 -13.19 8.01
CA ARG A 64 -8.66 -13.98 6.87
C ARG A 64 -7.93 -15.24 7.31
N VAL A 65 -8.49 -16.02 8.23
CA VAL A 65 -7.78 -17.15 8.87
C VAL A 65 -8.01 -18.53 8.21
N ASP A 66 -8.91 -18.60 7.23
CA ASP A 66 -9.17 -19.83 6.47
C ASP A 66 -7.99 -20.16 5.53
N LYS A 67 -7.78 -21.46 5.29
CA LYS A 67 -6.74 -22.03 4.41
C LYS A 67 -6.83 -21.57 2.96
N LYS A 68 -8.02 -21.16 2.52
CA LYS A 68 -8.24 -20.59 1.18
C LYS A 68 -7.56 -19.23 0.99
N TYR A 69 -7.17 -18.56 2.07
CA TYR A 69 -6.42 -17.32 1.98
C TYR A 69 -4.91 -17.60 1.98
N GLY A 70 -4.17 -16.83 1.20
CA GLY A 70 -2.72 -16.81 1.25
C GLY A 70 -2.17 -16.19 2.54
N GLU A 71 -0.98 -15.60 2.44
CA GLU A 71 -0.14 -15.24 3.59
C GLU A 71 -0.34 -13.82 4.13
N ILE A 72 -1.15 -13.00 3.47
CA ILE A 72 -1.26 -11.57 3.78
C ILE A 72 -2.07 -11.24 5.05
N TYR A 73 -1.81 -10.06 5.59
CA TYR A 73 -2.52 -9.48 6.72
C TYR A 73 -3.90 -8.93 6.32
N ASP A 74 -4.69 -8.54 7.32
CA ASP A 74 -5.95 -7.82 7.12
C ASP A 74 -6.01 -6.47 7.86
N HIS A 75 -4.94 -6.10 8.58
CA HIS A 75 -4.79 -4.75 9.12
C HIS A 75 -3.32 -4.39 9.40
N PHE A 76 -3.04 -3.09 9.25
CA PHE A 76 -1.76 -2.46 9.58
C PHE A 76 -2.00 -1.16 10.33
N ALA A 77 -1.14 -0.89 11.31
CA ALA A 77 -0.98 0.39 11.97
C ALA A 77 0.52 0.72 11.99
N VAL A 78 0.91 1.72 11.19
CA VAL A 78 2.31 2.09 10.94
C VAL A 78 2.53 3.56 11.28
N GLU A 79 3.60 3.83 12.01
CA GLU A 79 4.13 5.15 12.28
C GLU A 79 5.32 5.39 11.37
N TYR A 80 5.25 6.44 10.54
CA TYR A 80 6.35 6.86 9.69
C TYR A 80 6.90 8.19 10.16
N GLN A 81 8.21 8.29 10.37
CA GLN A 81 8.86 9.56 10.68
C GLN A 81 9.43 10.19 9.41
N TYR A 82 9.19 11.47 9.21
CA TYR A 82 9.76 12.25 8.11
C TYR A 82 10.99 13.04 8.58
N ALA A 83 11.80 13.51 7.62
CA ALA A 83 13.06 14.21 7.89
C ALA A 83 12.89 15.48 8.76
N ASP A 84 11.72 16.11 8.73
CA ASP A 84 11.40 17.28 9.57
C ASP A 84 10.99 16.93 11.01
N GLY A 85 11.06 15.64 11.38
CA GLY A 85 10.71 15.12 12.70
C GLY A 85 9.22 14.89 12.92
N SER A 86 8.37 15.22 11.95
CA SER A 86 6.93 14.93 12.03
C SER A 86 6.66 13.44 11.81
N TRP A 87 5.52 13.00 12.36
CA TRP A 87 5.06 11.62 12.28
C TRP A 87 3.76 11.53 11.49
N LEU A 88 3.67 10.52 10.63
CA LEU A 88 2.44 10.05 10.01
C LEU A 88 1.96 8.81 10.77
N PHE A 89 0.76 8.89 11.33
CA PHE A 89 0.04 7.74 11.90
C PHE A 89 -0.86 7.15 10.83
N SER A 90 -0.44 6.04 10.24
CA SER A 90 -1.08 5.42 9.09
C SER A 90 -1.78 4.13 9.51
N GLN A 91 -3.05 3.99 9.16
CA GLN A 91 -3.86 2.82 9.51
C GLN A 91 -4.64 2.35 8.30
N CYS A 92 -4.66 1.05 8.07
CA CYS A 92 -5.51 0.43 7.07
C CYS A 92 -6.00 -0.93 7.53
N ARG A 93 -7.18 -1.32 7.06
CA ARG A 93 -7.76 -2.62 7.37
C ARG A 93 -8.71 -3.08 6.28
N HIS A 94 -8.82 -4.41 6.18
CA HIS A 94 -9.72 -5.12 5.32
C HIS A 94 -10.52 -6.13 6.15
N GLN A 95 -11.48 -5.60 6.91
CA GLN A 95 -12.43 -6.37 7.70
C GLN A 95 -13.85 -5.94 7.28
N PRO A 96 -14.76 -6.87 6.96
CA PRO A 96 -16.11 -6.52 6.56
C PRO A 96 -16.93 -6.00 7.75
N ASN A 97 -17.94 -5.17 7.47
CA ASN A 97 -18.93 -4.70 8.47
C ASN A 97 -18.34 -3.92 9.66
N VAL A 98 -17.25 -3.17 9.42
CA VAL A 98 -16.65 -2.25 10.39
C VAL A 98 -16.77 -0.80 9.92
N TRP A 99 -16.31 0.16 10.72
CA TRP A 99 -16.20 1.55 10.30
C TRP A 99 -15.29 1.69 9.07
N ASN A 100 -15.76 2.40 8.04
CA ASN A 100 -15.04 2.57 6.77
C ASN A 100 -14.69 4.04 6.58
N SER A 101 -13.42 4.30 6.27
CA SER A 101 -12.90 5.61 5.91
C SER A 101 -11.70 5.46 4.99
N VAL A 102 -11.67 6.23 3.91
CA VAL A 102 -10.50 6.42 3.05
C VAL A 102 -10.23 7.92 3.06
N THR A 103 -9.41 8.35 4.02
CA THR A 103 -9.23 9.77 4.31
C THR A 103 -7.83 10.07 4.83
N GLU A 104 -7.32 11.25 4.51
CA GLU A 104 -6.06 11.79 5.02
C GLU A 104 -6.29 13.16 5.65
N TYR A 105 -5.63 13.38 6.78
CA TYR A 105 -5.64 14.65 7.50
C TYR A 105 -4.22 15.10 7.76
N ALA A 106 -3.98 16.40 7.63
CA ALA A 106 -2.73 17.03 8.03
C ALA A 106 -2.99 17.99 9.19
N HIS A 107 -2.20 17.88 10.26
CA HIS A 107 -2.35 18.70 11.46
C HIS A 107 -1.11 19.56 11.66
N GLY A 108 -1.31 20.86 11.90
CA GLY A 108 -0.26 21.81 12.22
C GLY A 108 -0.61 22.62 13.47
N THR A 109 0.35 23.41 13.94
CA THR A 109 0.19 24.20 15.18
C THR A 109 -0.85 25.32 15.07
N LYS A 110 -1.24 25.71 13.84
CA LYS A 110 -2.17 26.81 13.56
C LYS A 110 -3.47 26.37 12.89
N GLY A 111 -3.66 25.06 12.67
CA GLY A 111 -4.79 24.57 11.89
C GLY A 111 -4.67 23.12 11.47
N ASN A 112 -5.63 22.67 10.67
CA ASN A 112 -5.69 21.33 10.09
C ASN A 112 -6.20 21.38 8.65
N CYS A 113 -5.87 20.34 7.89
CA CYS A 113 -6.35 20.10 6.54
C CYS A 113 -7.05 18.74 6.50
N ASP A 114 -8.28 18.71 6.01
CA ASP A 114 -8.95 17.51 5.54
C ASP A 114 -8.66 17.42 4.04
N VAL A 115 -7.67 16.58 3.68
CA VAL A 115 -7.11 16.54 2.33
C VAL A 115 -8.14 15.95 1.36
N SER A 116 -8.77 14.84 1.77
CA SER A 116 -9.80 14.15 0.98
C SER A 116 -11.11 14.93 0.95
N GLY A 117 -11.44 15.67 2.01
CA GLY A 117 -12.56 16.61 2.07
C GLY A 117 -12.28 17.98 1.45
N HIS A 118 -11.05 18.19 0.93
CA HIS A 118 -10.60 19.40 0.26
C HIS A 118 -10.82 20.68 1.07
N SER A 119 -10.52 20.66 2.36
CA SER A 119 -10.74 21.80 3.24
C SER A 119 -9.60 22.04 4.22
N ILE A 120 -9.37 23.31 4.53
CA ILE A 120 -8.34 23.77 5.47
C ILE A 120 -9.01 24.66 6.50
N THR A 121 -8.76 24.39 7.77
CA THR A 121 -9.19 25.25 8.88
C THR A 121 -7.96 25.80 9.59
N ALA A 122 -7.77 27.11 9.57
CA ALA A 122 -6.63 27.78 10.22
C ALA A 122 -7.01 29.20 10.66
N GLY A 123 -6.46 29.66 11.80
CA GLY A 123 -6.68 31.02 12.28
C GLY A 123 -8.14 31.38 12.60
N GLY A 124 -8.99 30.38 12.86
CA GLY A 124 -10.44 30.58 13.07
C GLY A 124 -11.27 30.61 11.79
N GLU A 125 -10.63 30.53 10.62
CA GLU A 125 -11.29 30.50 9.32
C GLU A 125 -11.28 29.11 8.72
N LYS A 126 -12.31 28.78 7.94
CA LYS A 126 -12.39 27.56 7.15
C LYS A 126 -12.45 27.90 5.67
N TRP A 127 -11.46 27.43 4.93
CA TRP A 127 -11.45 27.41 3.48
C TRP A 127 -11.80 26.02 2.96
N SER A 128 -12.50 25.95 1.84
CA SER A 128 -12.69 24.70 1.10
C SER A 128 -12.57 24.94 -0.39
N PHE A 129 -12.00 23.97 -1.10
CA PHE A 129 -11.96 23.99 -2.54
C PHE A 129 -13.39 23.89 -3.07
N ARG A 130 -13.84 24.95 -3.74
CA ARG A 130 -15.16 24.99 -4.39
C ARG A 130 -14.97 24.65 -5.85
N ARG A 131 -15.31 23.42 -6.20
CA ARG A 131 -15.31 22.98 -7.60
C ARG A 131 -16.19 23.90 -8.46
N ASP A 132 -15.67 24.23 -9.65
CA ASP A 132 -16.50 24.84 -10.68
C ASP A 132 -17.57 23.84 -11.14
N LYS A 133 -18.83 24.21 -10.94
CA LYS A 133 -20.00 23.39 -11.31
C LYS A 133 -20.14 23.23 -12.83
N SER A 134 -19.48 24.09 -13.62
CA SER A 134 -19.45 23.99 -15.08
C SER A 134 -18.65 22.77 -15.56
N VAL A 135 -17.67 22.31 -14.78
CA VAL A 135 -16.87 21.12 -15.06
C VAL A 135 -17.68 19.90 -14.66
N LYS A 136 -18.21 19.15 -15.64
CA LYS A 136 -19.16 18.03 -15.41
C LYS A 136 -18.60 16.87 -14.60
N ARG A 137 -17.28 16.62 -14.63
CA ARG A 137 -16.59 15.63 -13.78
C ARG A 137 -15.10 15.94 -13.71
N PHE A 138 -14.57 16.06 -12.49
CA PHE A 138 -13.14 15.96 -12.24
C PHE A 138 -12.88 14.48 -11.94
N PHE A 139 -12.40 13.75 -12.94
CA PHE A 139 -11.95 12.37 -12.77
C PHE A 139 -10.43 12.40 -12.72
N PRO A 140 -9.78 12.02 -11.61
CA PRO A 140 -8.32 12.03 -11.53
C PRO A 140 -7.70 11.17 -12.64
N TYR A 141 -8.32 10.03 -12.97
CA TYR A 141 -7.93 9.18 -14.09
C TYR A 141 -8.01 9.83 -15.47
N GLN A 142 -8.87 10.85 -15.64
CA GLN A 142 -8.91 11.60 -16.90
C GLN A 142 -7.80 12.65 -16.93
N VAL A 143 -7.55 13.31 -15.80
CA VAL A 143 -6.49 14.33 -15.69
C VAL A 143 -5.12 13.69 -15.92
N GLU A 144 -4.82 12.56 -15.28
CA GLU A 144 -3.55 11.84 -15.49
C GLU A 144 -3.35 11.47 -16.97
N HIS A 145 -4.40 11.01 -17.65
CA HIS A 145 -4.35 10.68 -19.07
C HIS A 145 -4.23 11.92 -19.96
N ASP A 146 -4.93 13.01 -19.63
CA ASP A 146 -4.84 14.26 -20.37
C ASP A 146 -3.40 14.82 -20.29
N ASP A 147 -2.79 14.80 -19.11
CA ASP A 147 -1.40 15.24 -18.90
C ASP A 147 -0.41 14.34 -19.65
N LEU A 148 -0.56 13.01 -19.56
CA LEU A 148 0.26 12.05 -20.30
C LEU A 148 0.15 12.26 -21.82
N PHE A 149 -1.06 12.37 -22.36
CA PHE A 149 -1.27 12.54 -23.80
C PHE A 149 -0.82 13.91 -24.29
N ALA A 150 -1.02 14.96 -23.49
CA ALA A 150 -0.50 16.28 -23.80
C ALA A 150 1.03 16.26 -23.87
N ALA A 151 1.70 15.59 -22.91
CA ALA A 151 3.15 15.46 -22.89
C ALA A 151 3.69 14.72 -24.14
N ILE A 152 3.06 13.60 -24.50
CA ILE A 152 3.41 12.84 -25.71
C ILE A 152 3.21 13.69 -26.97
N ARG A 153 2.04 14.33 -27.10
CA ARG A 153 1.68 15.09 -28.32
C ARG A 153 2.53 16.33 -28.53
N ASN A 154 2.93 16.98 -27.44
CA ASN A 154 3.73 18.20 -27.49
C ASN A 154 5.23 17.94 -27.34
N ASN A 155 5.64 16.67 -27.20
CA ASN A 155 7.03 16.28 -26.95
C ASN A 155 7.64 17.03 -25.75
N THR A 156 6.89 17.15 -24.66
CA THR A 156 7.34 17.82 -23.43
C THR A 156 7.68 16.79 -22.36
N PRO A 157 8.77 16.98 -21.59
CA PRO A 157 9.09 16.11 -20.47
C PRO A 157 7.97 16.11 -19.42
N TYR A 158 7.51 14.92 -19.04
CA TYR A 158 6.58 14.69 -17.94
C TYR A 158 6.91 13.36 -17.29
N ASN A 159 7.15 13.35 -15.98
CA ASN A 159 7.62 12.18 -15.25
C ASN A 159 7.16 12.23 -13.80
N GLU A 160 6.43 11.20 -13.37
CA GLU A 160 6.02 10.99 -11.98
C GLU A 160 6.59 9.66 -11.41
N GLY A 161 7.50 9.01 -12.14
CA GLY A 161 8.04 7.70 -11.80
C GLY A 161 8.83 7.68 -10.49
N GLU A 162 9.54 8.77 -10.15
CA GLU A 162 10.24 8.88 -8.87
C GLU A 162 9.26 9.00 -7.69
N ASN A 163 8.18 9.77 -7.85
CA ASN A 163 7.11 9.85 -6.85
C ASN A 163 6.46 8.48 -6.65
N GLY A 164 6.13 7.79 -7.75
CA GLY A 164 5.58 6.44 -7.71
C GLY A 164 6.53 5.42 -7.05
N ALA A 165 7.85 5.52 -7.32
CA ALA A 165 8.86 4.67 -6.68
C ALA A 165 8.95 4.93 -5.17
N ASN A 166 8.96 6.20 -4.77
CA ASN A 166 8.98 6.59 -3.36
C ASN A 166 7.72 6.12 -2.63
N SER A 167 6.53 6.29 -3.21
CA SER A 167 5.28 5.81 -2.62
C SER A 167 5.23 4.28 -2.52
N SER A 168 5.76 3.58 -3.53
CA SER A 168 5.91 2.12 -3.49
C SER A 168 6.82 1.68 -2.36
N LEU A 169 7.99 2.31 -2.20
CA LEU A 169 8.92 1.97 -1.12
C LEU A 169 8.38 2.38 0.26
N THR A 170 7.60 3.47 0.39
CA THR A 170 6.89 3.80 1.64
C THR A 170 5.96 2.67 2.05
N ALA A 171 5.17 2.11 1.11
CA ALA A 171 4.27 1.00 1.40
C ALA A 171 5.02 -0.30 1.74
N VAL A 172 6.09 -0.60 1.00
CA VAL A 172 6.96 -1.75 1.27
C VAL A 172 7.60 -1.63 2.65
N LEU A 173 8.15 -0.46 3.01
CA LEU A 173 8.71 -0.17 4.33
C LEU A 173 7.67 -0.43 5.44
N GLY A 174 6.43 0.03 5.24
CA GLY A 174 5.33 -0.24 6.18
C GLY A 174 5.06 -1.72 6.40
N ARG A 175 5.09 -2.52 5.34
CA ARG A 175 4.97 -3.98 5.45
C ARG A 175 6.16 -4.58 6.18
N MET A 176 7.39 -4.18 5.83
CA MET A 176 8.61 -4.72 6.41
C MET A 176 8.65 -4.53 7.92
N VAL A 177 8.27 -3.34 8.43
CA VAL A 177 8.30 -3.05 9.87
C VAL A 177 7.26 -3.86 10.64
N VAL A 178 6.07 -4.02 10.05
CA VAL A 178 5.00 -4.80 10.67
C VAL A 178 5.32 -6.30 10.67
N TYR A 179 5.77 -6.85 9.55
CA TYR A 179 6.08 -8.28 9.44
C TYR A 179 7.28 -8.71 10.28
N SER A 180 8.31 -7.85 10.37
CA SER A 180 9.48 -8.13 11.20
C SER A 180 9.25 -7.80 12.68
N GLY A 181 8.35 -6.87 12.99
CA GLY A 181 8.21 -6.27 14.32
C GLY A 181 9.39 -5.37 14.70
N LYS A 182 10.14 -4.85 13.72
CA LYS A 182 11.34 -4.02 13.94
C LYS A 182 11.12 -2.61 13.41
N GLU A 183 11.84 -1.69 14.02
CA GLU A 183 12.08 -0.36 13.44
C GLU A 183 13.05 -0.48 12.26
N ILE A 184 12.71 0.13 11.13
CA ILE A 184 13.50 0.03 9.89
C ILE A 184 13.63 1.43 9.30
N SER A 185 14.85 1.81 8.93
CA SER A 185 15.12 3.05 8.20
C SER A 185 14.83 2.89 6.70
N TRP A 186 14.58 4.01 6.04
CA TRP A 186 14.43 4.06 4.58
C TRP A 186 15.61 3.40 3.86
N GLU A 187 16.83 3.74 4.27
CA GLU A 187 18.07 3.18 3.68
C GLU A 187 18.17 1.66 3.85
N GLN A 188 17.76 1.11 5.01
CA GLN A 188 17.73 -0.34 5.20
C GLN A 188 16.71 -1.02 4.28
N ALA A 189 15.55 -0.39 4.07
CA ALA A 189 14.53 -0.93 3.16
C ALA A 189 14.99 -0.85 1.69
N LEU A 190 15.55 0.29 1.28
CA LEU A 190 16.03 0.52 -0.08
C LEU A 190 17.17 -0.43 -0.47
N ASN A 191 18.07 -0.73 0.48
CA ASN A 191 19.23 -1.61 0.28
C ASN A 191 18.99 -3.06 0.73
N SER A 192 17.74 -3.47 0.94
CA SER A 192 17.41 -4.85 1.35
C SER A 192 17.60 -5.82 0.18
N ASP A 193 18.22 -6.97 0.46
CA ASP A 193 18.37 -8.09 -0.49
C ASP A 193 17.17 -9.07 -0.43
N LEU A 194 16.08 -8.71 0.26
CA LEU A 194 14.90 -9.55 0.37
C LEU A 194 14.21 -9.70 -0.98
N ASP A 195 14.34 -10.87 -1.57
CA ASP A 195 13.68 -11.25 -2.82
C ASP A 195 12.47 -12.15 -2.55
N THR A 196 11.28 -11.64 -2.84
CA THR A 196 10.03 -12.40 -2.73
C THR A 196 9.58 -12.97 -4.07
N MET A 197 10.29 -12.72 -5.19
CA MET A 197 9.85 -13.15 -6.51
C MET A 197 10.29 -14.59 -6.84
N PRO A 198 9.52 -15.34 -7.64
CA PRO A 198 10.00 -16.57 -8.24
C PRO A 198 11.23 -16.32 -9.12
N LYS A 199 12.21 -17.24 -9.09
CA LYS A 199 13.41 -17.13 -9.94
C LYS A 199 13.13 -17.24 -11.44
N ASN A 200 12.07 -17.93 -11.81
CA ASN A 200 11.61 -18.08 -13.19
C ASN A 200 10.11 -17.77 -13.26
N LEU A 201 9.70 -16.92 -14.19
CA LEU A 201 8.28 -16.59 -14.41
C LEU A 201 7.71 -17.48 -15.52
N SER A 202 7.24 -18.67 -15.15
CA SER A 202 6.57 -19.62 -16.04
C SER A 202 5.43 -20.33 -15.32
N TRP A 203 4.48 -20.90 -16.05
CA TRP A 203 3.36 -21.65 -15.46
C TRP A 203 3.79 -22.93 -14.74
N ASP A 204 4.96 -23.45 -15.10
CA ASP A 204 5.57 -24.65 -14.51
C ASP A 204 6.53 -24.31 -13.37
N SER A 205 6.75 -23.02 -13.09
CA SER A 205 7.59 -22.57 -11.99
C SER A 205 6.92 -22.78 -10.65
N GLU A 206 7.74 -22.95 -9.63
CA GLU A 206 7.25 -23.02 -8.26
C GLU A 206 7.14 -21.62 -7.66
N PRO A 207 5.99 -21.25 -7.06
CA PRO A 207 5.88 -19.99 -6.36
C PRO A 207 6.75 -20.00 -5.09
N PRO A 208 7.16 -18.81 -4.61
CA PRO A 208 8.06 -18.65 -3.46
C PRO A 208 7.44 -19.12 -2.15
N THR A 209 6.10 -19.16 -2.08
CA THR A 209 5.33 -19.62 -0.92
C THR A 209 4.41 -20.75 -1.34
N LYS A 210 4.18 -21.70 -0.45
CA LYS A 210 3.30 -22.86 -0.66
C LYS A 210 2.57 -23.23 0.62
N PRO A 211 1.38 -23.81 0.52
CA PRO A 211 0.72 -24.35 1.71
C PRO A 211 1.50 -25.56 2.26
N ASN A 212 1.46 -25.73 3.59
CA ASN A 212 1.96 -26.92 4.26
C ASN A 212 1.06 -28.15 3.99
N SER A 213 1.38 -29.30 4.59
CA SER A 213 0.57 -30.52 4.46
C SER A 213 -0.88 -30.39 4.95
N ASN A 214 -1.17 -29.39 5.76
CA ASN A 214 -2.52 -29.08 6.25
C ASN A 214 -3.26 -28.09 5.34
N GLY A 215 -2.64 -27.56 4.28
CA GLY A 215 -3.23 -26.56 3.38
C GLY A 215 -3.02 -25.11 3.84
N GLU A 216 -2.13 -24.84 4.80
CA GLU A 216 -1.94 -23.51 5.38
C GLU A 216 -0.65 -22.85 4.89
N TYR A 217 -0.72 -21.59 4.46
CA TYR A 217 0.46 -20.79 4.15
C TYR A 217 1.14 -20.29 5.41
N GLN A 218 2.46 -20.12 5.34
CA GLN A 218 3.22 -19.51 6.42
C GLN A 218 2.82 -18.03 6.52
N ILE A 219 2.31 -17.64 7.68
CA ILE A 219 1.93 -16.26 7.95
C ILE A 219 3.15 -15.52 8.50
N PRO A 220 3.47 -14.31 7.97
CA PRO A 220 4.47 -13.45 8.59
C PRO A 220 4.17 -13.26 10.07
N THR A 221 5.14 -13.53 10.93
CA THR A 221 5.04 -13.42 12.38
C THR A 221 6.08 -12.41 12.90
N PRO A 222 5.67 -11.32 13.57
CA PRO A 222 6.58 -10.34 14.13
C PRO A 222 7.56 -10.98 15.12
N GLY A 223 8.83 -10.56 15.09
CA GLY A 223 9.91 -11.17 15.88
C GLY A 223 10.50 -12.46 15.31
N ILE A 224 9.86 -13.07 14.30
CA ILE A 224 10.34 -14.30 13.64
C ILE A 224 10.68 -14.04 12.16
N THR A 225 9.80 -13.36 11.43
CA THR A 225 9.98 -13.10 10.00
C THR A 225 11.18 -12.19 9.76
N LYS A 226 12.07 -12.61 8.86
CA LYS A 226 13.06 -11.71 8.27
C LYS A 226 12.40 -10.94 7.13
N ALA A 227 12.14 -9.65 7.37
CA ALA A 227 11.47 -8.78 6.41
C ALA A 227 12.34 -7.61 5.94
N VAL A 228 13.66 -7.69 6.19
CA VAL A 228 14.73 -6.79 5.69
C VAL A 228 15.92 -7.65 5.36
#